data_AF-A0A087U2V5-F1
#
_entry.id   AF-A0A087U2V5-F1
#
_cell.length_a   1.000
_cell.length_b   1.000
_cell.length_c   1.000
_cell.angle_alpha   90.00
_cell.angle_beta   90.00
_cell.angle_gamma   90.00
#
_symmetry.space_group_name_H-M   'P 1'
#
loop_
_entity.id
_entity.type
_entity.pdbx_description
1 polymer ?
#
loop_
_entity_poly.entity_id
_entity_poly.type
_entity_poly.pdbx_seq_one_letter_code
_entity_poly.pdbx_strand_id
1 'polypeptide(L)'
;MVEAFGIHSDQYWAWMDPGAFALIGAAAFFGGVSRLTMSLTVIMVELTNDVQFLLLIMIAIMVSKWVGDYVTHPFYHAQLELKCIPFLDSEPVILYDEKRNLNLELFEVCHIMSGPVITLETVIAVDA
;
A
#
# COMPACT_ATOMS: atom_id res chain seq x y z
N MET A 1 -2.80 26.79 -33.53
CA MET A 1 -4.00 26.38 -32.78
C MET A 1 -3.61 26.49 -31.32
N VAL A 2 -4.24 27.39 -30.57
CA VAL A 2 -3.87 27.70 -29.18
C VAL A 2 -4.60 26.70 -28.28
N GLU A 3 -3.86 25.89 -27.52
CA GLU A 3 -4.47 25.10 -26.46
C GLU A 3 -4.67 25.95 -25.20
N ALA A 4 -5.61 25.53 -24.36
CA ALA A 4 -6.22 26.28 -23.24
C ALA A 4 -5.24 26.84 -22.17
N PHE A 5 -3.93 26.57 -22.28
CA PHE A 5 -2.89 27.01 -21.35
C PHE A 5 -1.85 27.98 -21.94
N GLY A 6 -2.02 28.46 -23.18
CA GLY A 6 -1.17 29.54 -23.73
C GLY A 6 0.30 29.16 -23.97
N ILE A 7 0.63 27.86 -23.91
CA ILE A 7 1.98 27.35 -24.21
C ILE A 7 2.14 27.27 -25.74
N HIS A 8 3.17 27.94 -26.27
CA HIS A 8 3.59 27.79 -27.66
C HIS A 8 4.33 26.46 -27.79
N SER A 9 3.64 25.39 -28.19
CA SER A 9 4.32 24.15 -28.56
C SER A 9 4.88 24.33 -29.97
N ASP A 10 6.17 24.65 -30.05
CA ASP A 10 6.91 24.54 -31.31
C ASP A 10 6.75 23.11 -31.85
N GLN A 11 6.58 22.95 -33.17
CA GLN A 11 6.32 21.68 -33.88
C GLN A 11 7.21 20.49 -33.46
N TYR A 12 8.36 20.75 -32.84
CA TYR A 12 9.30 19.74 -32.35
C TYR A 12 8.77 18.91 -31.15
N TRP A 13 7.89 19.48 -30.32
CA TRP A 13 7.38 18.82 -29.09
C TRP A 13 5.96 18.26 -29.23
N ALA A 14 5.42 18.21 -30.45
CA ALA A 14 4.05 17.75 -30.71
C ALA A 14 3.76 16.30 -30.31
N TRP A 15 4.80 15.48 -30.08
CA TRP A 15 4.70 14.09 -29.63
C TRP A 15 4.55 13.95 -28.11
N MET A 16 4.75 15.02 -27.35
CA MET A 16 4.78 15.00 -25.89
C MET A 16 3.43 15.50 -25.36
N ASP A 17 2.55 14.57 -24.95
CA ASP A 17 1.27 14.94 -24.32
C ASP A 17 1.49 15.28 -22.83
N PRO A 18 1.36 16.55 -22.41
CA PRO A 18 1.53 16.94 -21.01
C PRO A 18 0.52 16.28 -20.07
N GLY A 19 -0.67 15.90 -20.57
CA GLY A 19 -1.69 15.20 -19.80
C GLY A 19 -1.23 13.81 -19.35
N ALA A 20 -0.70 13.02 -20.27
CA ALA A 20 -0.14 11.70 -19.98
C ALA A 20 0.99 11.74 -18.94
N PHE A 21 1.92 12.70 -19.04
CA PHE A 21 3.00 12.84 -18.06
C PHE A 21 2.49 13.27 -16.69
N ALA A 22 1.51 14.18 -16.62
CA ALA A 22 0.88 14.57 -15.37
C ALA A 22 0.18 13.37 -14.70
N LEU A 23 -0.51 12.53 -15.49
CA LEU A 23 -1.18 11.33 -15.01
C LEU A 23 -0.18 10.30 -14.46
N ILE A 24 0.90 10.02 -15.18
CA ILE A 24 1.96 9.10 -14.73
C ILE A 24 2.61 9.61 -13.43
N GLY A 25 2.88 10.91 -13.33
CA GLY A 25 3.43 11.52 -12.12
C GLY A 25 2.50 11.42 -10.92
N ALA A 26 1.20 11.70 -11.10
CA ALA A 26 0.19 11.58 -10.06
C ALA A 26 0.03 10.12 -9.60
N ALA A 27 0.02 9.18 -10.54
CA ALA A 27 -0.04 7.74 -10.26
C ALA A 27 1.19 7.25 -9.48
N ALA A 28 2.40 7.66 -9.90
CA ALA A 28 3.64 7.33 -9.20
C ALA A 28 3.66 7.88 -7.78
N PHE A 29 3.24 9.13 -7.57
CA PHE A 29 3.17 9.73 -6.23
C PHE A 29 2.20 8.97 -5.33
N PHE A 30 0.97 8.73 -5.79
CA PHE A 30 -0.04 8.02 -4.98
C PHE A 30 0.38 6.57 -4.70
N GLY A 31 1.02 5.90 -5.66
CA GLY A 31 1.58 4.56 -5.49
C GLY A 31 2.70 4.51 -4.44
N GLY A 32 3.54 5.54 -4.38
CA GLY A 32 4.61 5.67 -3.38
C GLY A 32 4.14 6.02 -1.97
N VAL A 33 3.00 6.71 -1.82
CA VAL A 33 2.43 7.01 -0.51
C VAL A 33 1.66 5.81 0.06
N SER A 34 0.81 5.20 -0.77
CA SER A 34 -0.14 4.16 -0.34
C SER A 34 0.39 2.73 -0.36
N ARG A 35 1.33 2.42 -1.27
CA ARG A 35 1.83 1.06 -1.59
C ARG A 35 0.80 0.10 -2.17
N LEU A 36 -0.29 0.65 -2.69
CA LEU A 36 -1.27 -0.10 -3.45
C LEU A 36 -0.86 -0.15 -4.92
N THR A 37 -0.16 -1.19 -5.34
CA THR A 37 0.38 -1.24 -6.72
C THR A 37 -0.64 -1.75 -7.73
N MET A 38 -1.19 -2.95 -7.53
CA MET A 38 -2.08 -3.58 -8.52
C MET A 38 -3.43 -2.85 -8.61
N SER A 39 -4.06 -2.55 -7.47
CA SER A 39 -5.36 -1.88 -7.45
C SER A 39 -5.30 -0.48 -8.06
N LEU A 40 -4.25 0.28 -7.75
CA LEU A 40 -4.07 1.63 -8.30
C LEU A 40 -3.84 1.60 -9.82
N THR A 41 -3.02 0.66 -10.31
CA THR A 41 -2.80 0.53 -11.75
C THR A 41 -4.11 0.29 -12.50
N VAL A 42 -4.97 -0.58 -11.97
CA VAL A 42 -6.27 -0.88 -12.59
C VAL A 42 -7.20 0.33 -12.54
N ILE A 43 -7.28 1.04 -11.41
CA ILE A 43 -8.09 2.25 -11.29
C ILE A 43 -7.65 3.31 -12.32
N MET A 44 -6.35 3.56 -12.46
CA MET A 44 -5.84 4.57 -13.40
C MET A 44 -6.09 4.18 -14.87
N VAL A 45 -5.96 2.90 -15.21
CA VAL A 45 -6.28 2.39 -16.56
C VAL A 45 -7.78 2.54 -16.84
N GLU A 46 -8.64 2.22 -15.88
CA GLU A 46 -10.10 2.35 -16.03
C GLU A 46 -10.51 3.82 -16.19
N LEU A 47 -9.92 4.74 -15.42
CA LEU A 47 -10.18 6.18 -15.51
C LEU A 47 -9.72 6.77 -16.85
N THR A 48 -8.63 6.26 -17.42
CA THR A 48 -8.11 6.72 -18.71
C THR A 48 -8.86 6.07 -19.88
N ASN A 49 -9.51 4.92 -19.64
CA ASN A 49 -10.14 4.07 -20.65
C ASN A 49 -9.16 3.69 -21.80
N ASP A 50 -7.88 3.58 -21.48
CA ASP A 50 -6.83 3.23 -22.43
C ASP A 50 -5.82 2.27 -21.79
N VAL A 51 -5.86 1.03 -22.27
CA VAL A 51 -5.00 -0.06 -21.81
C VAL A 51 -3.57 0.03 -22.34
N GLN A 52 -3.28 0.87 -23.35
CA GLN A 52 -1.92 1.01 -23.89
C GLN A 52 -0.98 1.68 -22.87
N PHE A 53 -1.51 2.55 -22.01
CA PHE A 53 -0.73 3.21 -20.94
C PHE A 53 -0.47 2.31 -19.73
N LEU A 54 -1.06 1.11 -19.69
CA LEU A 54 -0.97 0.19 -18.54
C LEU A 54 0.48 -0.12 -18.17
N LEU A 55 1.31 -0.48 -19.16
CA LEU A 55 2.70 -0.86 -18.92
C LEU A 55 3.51 0.31 -18.33
N LEU A 56 3.34 1.51 -18.88
CA LEU A 56 4.04 2.73 -18.46
C LEU A 56 3.68 3.10 -17.01
N ILE A 57 2.38 3.11 -16.69
CA ILE A 57 1.87 3.44 -15.35
C ILE A 57 2.34 2.40 -14.33
N MET A 58 2.32 1.11 -14.69
CA MET A 58 2.76 0.02 -13.82
C MET A 58 4.25 0.12 -13.47
N ILE A 59 5.11 0.42 -14.45
CA ILE A 59 6.55 0.62 -14.20
C ILE A 59 6.78 1.82 -13.28
N ALA A 60 6.10 2.94 -13.54
CA ALA A 60 6.24 4.15 -12.73
C ALA A 60 5.83 3.91 -11.26
N ILE A 61 4.70 3.22 -11.04
CA ILE A 61 4.23 2.85 -9.70
C ILE A 61 5.19 1.85 -9.03
N MET A 62 5.72 0.88 -9.77
CA MET A 62 6.64 -0.12 -9.22
C MET A 62 7.96 0.51 -8.74
N VAL A 63 8.54 1.41 -9.54
CA VAL A 63 9.74 2.16 -9.15
C VAL A 63 9.46 3.02 -7.92
N SER A 64 8.32 3.72 -7.90
CA SER A 64 7.91 4.52 -6.74
C SER A 64 7.73 3.69 -5.48
N LYS A 65 7.12 2.51 -5.58
CA LYS A 65 7.00 1.54 -4.48
C LYS A 65 8.39 1.13 -3.97
N TRP A 66 9.30 0.70 -4.83
CA TRP A 66 10.63 0.27 -4.38
C TRP A 66 11.40 1.37 -3.67
N VAL A 67 11.42 2.58 -4.26
CA VAL A 67 12.09 3.74 -3.65
C VAL A 67 11.47 4.05 -2.31
N GLY A 68 10.14 4.07 -2.23
CA GLY A 68 9.50 4.32 -0.98
C GLY A 68 9.78 3.22 0.06
N ASP A 69 9.86 1.93 -0.32
CA ASP A 69 9.92 0.80 0.63
C ASP A 69 11.26 0.87 1.38
N TYR A 70 12.27 1.44 0.71
CA TYR A 70 13.57 1.72 1.27
C TYR A 70 13.58 2.92 2.24
N VAL A 71 12.72 3.92 2.05
CA VAL A 71 12.78 5.17 2.81
C VAL A 71 11.80 5.19 3.98
N THR A 72 10.56 4.71 3.79
CA THR A 72 9.47 4.89 4.76
C THR A 72 8.46 3.74 4.74
N HIS A 73 7.82 3.52 5.89
CA HIS A 73 6.64 2.67 6.02
C HIS A 73 5.43 3.24 5.24
N PRO A 74 4.51 2.42 4.70
CA PRO A 74 3.32 2.90 4.01
C PRO A 74 2.44 3.80 4.88
N PHE A 75 1.83 4.82 4.28
CA PHE A 75 1.00 5.80 5.00
C PHE A 75 -0.16 5.15 5.77
N TYR A 76 -0.85 4.18 5.16
CA TYR A 76 -1.99 3.53 5.80
C TYR A 76 -1.61 2.71 7.02
N HIS A 77 -0.46 2.03 7.00
CA HIS A 77 0.03 1.31 8.16
C HIS A 77 0.48 2.26 9.27
N ALA A 78 1.17 3.35 8.93
CA ALA A 78 1.50 4.39 9.91
C ALA A 78 0.26 4.96 10.62
N GLN A 79 -0.85 5.13 9.88
CA GLN A 79 -2.10 5.60 10.49
C GLN A 79 -2.77 4.55 11.38
N LEU A 80 -2.61 3.25 11.11
CA LEU A 80 -3.06 2.17 11.99
C LEU A 80 -2.28 2.17 13.31
N GLU A 81 -0.95 2.32 13.23
CA GLU A 81 -0.06 2.41 14.39
C GLU A 81 -0.40 3.62 15.27
N LEU A 82 -0.62 4.79 14.66
CA LEU A 82 -1.03 6.00 15.39
C LEU A 82 -2.36 5.85 16.13
N LYS A 83 -3.24 4.98 15.64
CA LYS A 83 -4.53 4.67 16.29
C LYS A 83 -4.44 3.51 17.28
N CYS A 84 -3.28 2.91 17.48
CA CYS A 84 -3.07 1.72 18.31
C CYS A 84 -4.03 0.57 17.94
N ILE A 85 -4.34 0.40 16.65
CA ILE A 85 -5.21 -0.68 16.19
C ILE A 85 -4.35 -1.93 15.98
N PRO A 86 -4.64 -3.06 16.64
CA PRO A 86 -3.91 -4.30 16.40
C PRO A 86 -4.23 -4.81 15.00
N PHE A 87 -3.28 -4.65 14.08
CA PHE A 87 -3.34 -5.15 12.71
C PHE A 87 -2.46 -6.40 12.58
N LEU A 88 -2.96 -7.42 11.89
CA LEU A 88 -2.24 -8.66 11.63
C LEU A 88 -1.83 -8.68 10.15
N ASP A 89 -0.53 -8.71 9.89
CA ASP A 89 0.01 -8.79 8.53
C ASP A 89 -0.24 -10.15 7.87
N SER A 90 -0.18 -10.19 6.54
CA SER A 90 -0.43 -11.41 5.76
C SER A 90 0.66 -12.47 5.94
N GLU A 91 1.88 -12.05 6.24
CA GLU A 91 3.01 -12.95 6.50
C GLU A 91 3.39 -12.84 7.98
N PRO A 92 3.51 -13.96 8.70
CA PRO A 92 3.74 -13.96 10.13
C PRO A 92 5.24 -13.77 10.42
N VAL A 93 5.73 -12.54 10.22
CA VAL A 93 7.12 -12.16 10.48
C VAL A 93 7.18 -11.31 11.73
N ILE A 94 7.96 -11.75 12.74
CA ILE A 94 8.28 -10.92 13.90
C ILE A 94 9.71 -10.43 13.83
N LEU A 95 9.88 -9.17 14.22
CA LEU A 95 11.19 -8.60 14.51
C LEU A 95 11.56 -8.99 15.95
N TYR A 96 12.51 -9.91 16.09
CA TYR A 96 13.05 -10.28 17.38
C TYR A 96 14.42 -9.60 17.54
N ASP A 97 14.57 -8.82 18.61
CA ASP A 97 15.82 -8.13 19.00
C ASP A 97 16.47 -7.32 17.86
N GLU A 98 15.81 -6.24 17.40
CA GLU A 98 16.21 -5.20 16.42
C GLU A 98 17.00 -5.61 15.14
N LYS A 99 17.31 -6.90 14.93
CA LYS A 99 18.30 -7.38 13.97
C LYS A 99 17.96 -8.75 13.36
N ARG A 100 16.90 -9.45 13.80
CA ARG A 100 16.52 -10.74 13.22
C ARG A 100 15.02 -10.84 12.94
N ASN A 101 14.70 -11.04 11.67
CA ASN A 101 13.36 -11.43 11.23
C ASN A 101 13.21 -12.93 11.55
N LEU A 102 12.42 -13.26 12.56
CA LEU A 102 12.05 -14.64 12.85
C LEU A 102 10.67 -14.92 12.25
N ASN A 103 10.56 -16.06 11.57
CA ASN A 103 9.27 -16.56 11.10
C ASN A 103 8.50 -17.15 12.29
N LEU A 104 7.25 -16.73 12.48
CA LEU A 104 6.38 -17.22 13.56
C LEU A 104 6.08 -18.71 13.45
N GLU A 105 6.29 -19.32 12.29
CA GLU A 105 6.15 -20.76 12.08
C GLU A 105 7.04 -21.60 13.02
N LEU A 106 8.08 -21.01 13.62
CA LEU A 106 8.92 -21.68 14.61
C LEU A 106 8.34 -21.64 16.03
N PHE A 107 7.33 -20.80 16.30
CA PHE A 107 6.74 -20.63 17.62
C PHE A 107 5.46 -21.44 17.78
N GLU A 108 5.40 -22.21 18.86
CA GLU A 108 4.17 -22.90 19.26
C GLU A 108 3.14 -21.93 19.86
N VAL A 109 1.86 -22.28 19.71
CA VAL A 109 0.70 -21.52 20.23
C VAL A 109 0.80 -21.28 21.74
N CYS A 110 1.45 -22.20 22.47
CA CYS A 110 1.62 -22.11 23.92
C CYS A 110 2.37 -20.84 24.36
N HIS A 111 3.21 -20.25 23.49
CA HIS A 111 3.97 -19.04 23.79
C HIS A 111 3.16 -17.74 23.63
N ILE A 112 2.05 -17.79 22.88
CA ILE A 112 1.23 -16.62 22.54
C ILE A 112 -0.10 -16.64 23.29
N MET A 113 -0.63 -17.83 23.59
CA MET A 113 -1.91 -17.97 24.27
C MET A 113 -1.90 -17.30 25.65
N SER A 114 -2.95 -16.53 25.95
CA SER A 114 -3.16 -15.99 27.29
C SER A 114 -3.79 -17.05 28.19
N GLY A 115 -3.12 -17.40 29.29
CA GLY A 115 -3.68 -18.20 30.38
C GLY A 115 -3.74 -17.39 31.68
N PRO A 116 -4.66 -17.69 32.63
CA PRO A 116 -5.68 -18.74 32.61
C PRO A 116 -6.95 -18.38 31.81
N VAL A 117 -7.64 -19.39 31.26
CA VAL A 117 -8.92 -19.20 30.55
C VAL A 117 -10.07 -19.22 31.56
N ILE A 118 -10.96 -18.23 31.48
CA ILE A 118 -12.20 -18.20 32.26
C ILE A 118 -13.23 -19.06 31.53
N THR A 119 -13.57 -20.21 32.10
CA THR A 119 -14.57 -21.12 31.55
C THR A 119 -15.89 -20.98 32.28
N LEU A 120 -16.99 -20.96 31.54
CA LEU A 120 -18.33 -21.02 32.09
C LEU A 120 -18.88 -22.44 31.91
N GLU A 121 -19.43 -23.03 32.96
CA GLU A 121 -20.12 -24.31 32.86
C GLU A 121 -21.46 -24.15 32.13
N THR A 122 -21.97 -25.22 31.51
CA THR A 122 -23.23 -25.20 30.75
C THR A 122 -24.42 -24.74 31.61
N VAL A 123 -24.35 -24.89 32.93
CA VAL A 123 -25.34 -24.40 33.88
C VAL A 123 -24.62 -23.64 34.97
N ILE A 124 -24.99 -22.37 35.17
CA ILE A 124 -24.37 -21.47 36.14
C ILE A 124 -25.50 -20.85 36.97
N ALA A 125 -25.35 -20.87 38.29
CA ALA A 125 -26.23 -20.10 39.16
C ALA A 125 -25.86 -18.62 39.05
N VAL A 126 -26.86 -17.75 38.88
CA VAL A 126 -26.66 -16.30 38.88
C VAL A 126 -26.68 -15.84 40.32
N ASP A 127 -25.56 -15.30 40.81
CA ASP A 127 -25.50 -14.66 42.12
C ASP A 127 -26.42 -13.43 42.12
N ALA A 128 -27.35 -13.39 43.09
CA ALA A 128 -28.38 -12.36 43.25
C ALA A 128 -27.94 -11.23 44.20
#